data_AF-A0A3D1PD11-F1
#
_entry.id   AF-A0A3D1PD11-F1
#
_cell.length_a   1.000
_cell.length_b   1.000
_cell.length_c   1.000
_cell.angle_alpha   90.00
_cell.angle_beta   90.00
_cell.angle_gamma   90.00
#
_symmetry.space_group_name_H-M   'P 1'
#
loop_
_entity.id
_entity.type
_entity.pdbx_description
1 polymer ?
#
loop_
_entity_poly.entity_id
_entity_poly.type
_entity_poly.pdbx_seq_one_letter_code
_entity_poly.pdbx_strand_id
1 'polypeptide(L)'
;CLPVSPEVPLDICLTAPWTYIRMHRGEFGTGYSDAELSIWATRISSFLDRGVDVYVYFNNDPEGYAIRDGKCLQALLSDRIHQSKIL
;
A
#
# COMPACT_ATOMS: atom_id res chain seq x y z
N CYS A 1 3.70 -12.53 -2.12
CA CYS A 1 2.93 -11.83 -1.07
C CYS A 1 3.91 -10.99 -0.26
N LEU A 2 3.65 -9.70 -0.08
CA LEU A 2 4.43 -8.78 0.75
C LEU A 2 3.67 -8.55 2.06
N PRO A 3 4.01 -9.26 3.16
CA PRO A 3 3.36 -9.09 4.46
C PRO A 3 3.91 -7.83 5.16
N VAL A 4 3.07 -6.83 5.33
CA VAL A 4 3.45 -5.54 5.90
C VAL A 4 3.08 -5.49 7.36
N SER A 5 4.09 -5.57 8.22
CA SER A 5 4.00 -5.39 9.67
C SER A 5 5.36 -4.95 10.19
N PRO A 6 5.44 -4.12 11.24
CA PRO A 6 6.72 -3.72 11.85
C PRO A 6 7.57 -4.90 12.34
N GLU A 7 6.91 -5.99 12.73
CA GLU A 7 7.54 -7.18 13.31
C GLU A 7 8.03 -8.19 12.25
N VAL A 8 7.70 -7.96 10.97
CA VAL A 8 8.02 -8.90 9.88
C VAL A 8 9.07 -8.25 8.99
N PRO A 9 10.29 -8.81 8.91
CA PRO A 9 11.28 -8.38 7.93
C PRO A 9 10.69 -8.47 6.53
N LEU A 10 10.73 -7.35 5.81
CA LEU A 10 10.15 -7.25 4.48
C LEU A 10 11.25 -7.13 3.43
N ASP A 11 11.53 -8.23 2.74
CA ASP A 11 12.30 -8.22 1.50
C ASP A 11 11.34 -8.09 0.31
N ILE A 12 11.60 -7.12 -0.57
CA ILE A 12 10.72 -6.79 -1.69
C ILE A 12 11.33 -7.32 -2.97
N CYS A 13 10.89 -8.53 -3.32
CA CYS A 13 11.16 -9.17 -4.58
C CYS A 13 9.84 -9.30 -5.37
N LEU A 14 9.79 -8.74 -6.58
CA LEU A 14 8.68 -8.94 -7.51
C LEU A 14 8.97 -10.19 -8.34
N THR A 15 8.18 -11.24 -8.16
CA THR A 15 8.42 -12.57 -8.76
C THR A 15 7.46 -12.91 -9.90
N ALA A 16 6.55 -11.98 -10.24
CA ALA A 16 5.47 -12.16 -11.21
C ALA A 16 5.14 -10.80 -11.85
N PRO A 17 4.40 -10.76 -12.97
CA PRO A 17 3.88 -9.51 -13.56
C PRO A 17 2.80 -8.85 -12.69
N TRP A 18 2.51 -9.41 -11.51
CA TRP A 18 1.64 -8.85 -10.49
C TRP A 18 2.24 -9.08 -9.11
N THR A 19 1.77 -8.33 -8.12
CA THR A 19 2.13 -8.52 -6.70
C THR A 19 0.92 -8.36 -5.79
N TYR A 20 1.03 -8.93 -4.59
CA TYR A 20 0.00 -8.87 -3.56
C TYR A 20 0.61 -8.36 -2.25
N ILE A 21 0.04 -7.29 -1.70
CA ILE A 21 0.46 -6.63 -0.46
C ILE A 21 -0.60 -6.87 0.61
N ARG A 22 -0.18 -7.39 1.78
CA ARG A 22 -1.09 -7.68 2.89
C ARG A 22 -0.71 -6.79 4.08
N MET A 23 -1.58 -5.83 4.39
CA MET A 23 -1.34 -4.78 5.40
C MET A 23 -1.87 -5.25 6.77
N HIS A 24 -1.01 -5.40 7.78
CA HIS A 24 -1.39 -5.97 9.09
C HIS A 24 -1.57 -4.95 10.19
N ARG A 25 -0.67 -3.96 10.26
CA ARG A 25 -0.74 -2.84 11.18
C ARG A 25 0.27 -1.77 10.79
N GLY A 26 0.01 -0.53 11.21
CA GLY A 26 1.00 0.54 11.16
C GLY A 26 2.07 0.36 12.24
N GLU A 27 3.12 1.17 12.16
CA GLU A 27 4.21 1.24 13.12
C GLU A 27 3.68 1.47 14.54
N PHE A 28 2.80 2.47 14.69
CA PHE A 28 2.39 3.00 15.99
C PHE A 28 1.04 2.49 16.51
N GLY A 29 0.34 1.63 15.76
CA GLY A 29 -0.95 1.09 16.19
C GLY A 29 -1.54 0.12 15.17
N THR A 30 -2.82 -0.22 15.31
CA THR A 30 -3.55 -1.05 14.34
C THR A 30 -3.70 -0.32 13.00
N GLY A 31 -4.09 0.95 13.03
CA GLY A 31 -4.22 1.78 11.84
C GLY A 31 -2.87 2.26 11.30
N TYR A 32 -2.85 2.59 10.02
CA TYR A 32 -1.74 3.32 9.40
C TYR A 32 -1.94 4.84 9.54
N SER A 33 -0.86 5.58 9.73
CA SER A 33 -0.83 7.02 9.53
C SER A 33 -0.84 7.36 8.03
N ASP A 34 -1.27 8.57 7.69
CA ASP A 34 -1.28 9.05 6.30
C ASP A 34 0.14 9.09 5.72
N ALA A 35 1.16 9.33 6.55
CA ALA A 35 2.57 9.29 6.16
C ALA A 35 3.01 7.87 5.75
N GLU A 36 2.64 6.84 6.52
CA GLU A 36 2.91 5.45 6.18
C GLU A 36 2.19 5.03 4.89
N LEU A 37 0.92 5.41 4.75
CA LEU A 37 0.16 5.14 3.53
C LEU A 37 0.75 5.87 2.32
N SER A 38 1.31 7.06 2.48
CA SER A 38 1.99 7.80 1.40
C SER A 38 3.28 7.14 0.94
N ILE A 39 4.05 6.54 1.87
CA ILE A 39 5.22 5.71 1.53
C ILE A 39 4.77 4.52 0.68
N TRP A 40 3.70 3.83 1.09
CA TRP A 40 3.15 2.72 0.33
C TRP A 40 2.57 3.14 -1.02
N ALA A 41 1.86 4.25 -1.10
CA ALA A 41 1.35 4.81 -2.35
C ALA A 41 2.49 5.07 -3.34
N THR A 42 3.57 5.71 -2.89
CA THR A 42 4.77 5.96 -3.71
C THR A 42 5.35 4.66 -4.26
N ARG A 43 5.41 3.62 -3.41
CA ARG A 43 5.97 2.34 -3.79
C ARG A 43 5.10 1.57 -4.78
N ILE A 44 3.79 1.59 -4.55
CA ILE A 44 2.80 1.00 -5.43
C ILE A 44 2.85 1.69 -6.80
N SER A 45 2.93 3.02 -6.86
CA SER A 45 3.12 3.76 -8.12
C SER A 45 4.36 3.28 -8.87
N SER A 46 5.50 3.10 -8.19
CA SER A 46 6.71 2.56 -8.83
C SER A 46 6.53 1.13 -9.38
N PHE A 47 5.70 0.29 -8.74
CA PHE A 47 5.38 -1.04 -9.28
C PHE A 47 4.50 -0.93 -10.53
N LEU A 48 3.50 -0.05 -10.49
CA LEU A 48 2.61 0.20 -11.63
C LEU A 48 3.36 0.78 -12.84
N ASP A 49 4.31 1.70 -12.61
CA ASP A 49 5.16 2.28 -13.66
C ASP A 49 6.04 1.23 -14.35
N ARG A 50 6.34 0.13 -13.65
CA ARG A 50 7.07 -1.03 -14.18
C ARG A 50 6.16 -2.06 -14.86
N GLY A 51 4.86 -1.76 -14.98
CA GLY A 51 3.86 -2.66 -15.56
C GLY A 51 3.48 -3.83 -14.65
N VAL A 52 3.66 -3.72 -13.33
CA VAL A 52 3.27 -4.76 -12.37
C VAL A 52 1.90 -4.44 -11.78
N ASP A 53 0.93 -5.33 -11.96
CA ASP A 53 -0.39 -5.19 -11.33
C ASP A 53 -0.28 -5.33 -9.81
N VAL A 54 -0.96 -4.47 -9.05
CA VAL A 54 -0.86 -4.44 -7.59
C VAL A 54 -2.20 -4.71 -6.92
N TYR A 55 -2.26 -5.75 -6.11
CA TYR A 55 -3.39 -6.08 -5.26
C TYR A 55 -3.05 -5.77 -3.81
N VAL A 56 -3.87 -4.96 -3.13
CA VAL A 56 -3.66 -4.60 -1.71
C VAL A 56 -4.84 -5.10 -0.88
N TYR A 57 -4.53 -5.76 0.23
CA TYR A 57 -5.52 -6.22 1.20
C TYR A 57 -5.19 -5.68 2.59
N PHE A 58 -6.12 -4.91 3.16
CA PHE A 58 -6.05 -4.43 4.53
C PHE A 58 -6.62 -5.48 5.49
N ASN A 59 -5.75 -6.02 6.34
CA ASN A 59 -6.05 -7.01 7.37
C ASN A 59 -5.96 -6.42 8.79
N ASN A 60 -6.04 -5.10 8.90
CA ASN A 60 -5.95 -4.36 10.16
C ASN A 60 -7.33 -3.84 10.57
N ASP A 61 -8.34 -4.71 10.63
CA ASP A 61 -9.74 -4.33 10.80
C ASP A 61 -10.27 -4.09 12.24
N PRO A 62 -9.51 -4.26 13.35
CA PRO A 62 -9.99 -3.75 14.63
C PRO A 62 -10.40 -2.28 14.49
N GLU A 63 -11.55 -1.91 15.06
CA GLU A 63 -12.09 -0.55 15.02
C GLU A 63 -12.39 0.00 13.60
N GLY A 64 -12.38 -0.84 12.56
CA GLY A 64 -12.69 -0.45 11.18
C GLY A 64 -11.55 0.28 10.46
N TYR A 65 -10.31 0.18 10.98
CA TYR A 65 -9.14 0.81 10.36
C TYR A 65 -8.91 0.36 8.92
N ALA A 66 -9.19 -0.90 8.57
CA ALA A 66 -8.98 -1.41 7.22
C ALA A 66 -9.77 -0.62 6.15
N ILE A 67 -11.00 -0.20 6.47
CA ILE A 67 -11.83 0.59 5.55
C ILE A 67 -11.28 2.02 5.41
N ARG A 68 -10.94 2.66 6.55
CA ARG A 68 -10.35 4.01 6.55
C ARG A 68 -9.06 4.03 5.74
N ASP A 69 -8.16 3.10 6.04
CA ASP A 69 -6.81 3.06 5.47
C ASP A 69 -6.86 2.69 3.98
N GLY A 70 -7.76 1.77 3.60
CA GLY A 70 -8.05 1.44 2.21
C GLY A 70 -8.52 2.64 1.38
N LYS A 71 -9.46 3.43 1.91
CA LYS A 71 -9.94 4.66 1.25
C LYS A 71 -8.85 5.72 1.13
N CYS A 72 -8.05 5.91 2.18
CA CYS A 72 -6.93 6.84 2.16
C CYS A 72 -5.89 6.45 1.11
N LEU A 73 -5.49 5.18 1.05
CA LEU A 73 -4.55 4.69 0.04
C LEU A 73 -5.10 4.87 -1.38
N GLN A 74 -6.39 4.59 -1.60
CA GLN A 74 -7.05 4.81 -2.89
C GLN A 74 -7.00 6.28 -3.33
N ALA A 75 -7.27 7.21 -2.42
CA ALA A 75 -7.19 8.64 -2.70
C ALA A 75 -5.76 9.06 -3.09
N LEU A 76 -4.76 8.67 -2.28
CA LEU A 76 -3.35 8.94 -2.54
C LEU A 76 -2.87 8.42 -3.90
N LEU A 77 -3.31 7.22 -4.30
CA LEU A 77 -2.99 6.65 -5.61
C LEU A 77 -3.68 7.38 -6.76
N SER A 78 -4.94 7.79 -6.57
CA SER A 78 -5.71 8.50 -7.58
C SER A 78 -5.07 9.86 -7.89
N ASP A 79 -4.66 10.59 -6.86
CA ASP A 79 -3.98 11.88 -7.00
C ASP A 79 -2.65 11.74 -7.75
N ARG A 80 -1.86 10.70 -7.44
CA ARG A 80 -0.56 10.44 -8.09
C ARG A 80 -0.71 10.01 -9.55
N ILE A 81 -1.64 9.12 -9.85
CA ILE A 81 -1.91 8.69 -11.22
C ILE A 81 -2.38 9.88 -12.08
N HIS A 82 -3.16 10.79 -11.49
CA HIS A 82 -3.57 12.00 -12.18
C HIS A 82 -2.37 12.91 -12.50
N GLN A 83 -1.45 13.10 -11.56
CA GLN A 83 -0.22 13.89 -11.77
C GLN A 83 0.69 13.28 -12.85
N SER A 84 0.87 11.95 -12.88
CA SER A 84 1.71 11.28 -13.89
C SER A 84 1.15 11.35 -15.32
N LYS A 85 -0.13 11.70 -15.50
CA LYS A 85 -0.76 11.86 -16.83
C LYS A 85 -0.70 13.31 -17.36
N ILE A 86 -0.34 14.27 -16.52
CA ILE A 86 -0.29 15.70 -16.88
C ILE A 86 1.13 16.11 -17.33
N LEU A 87 2.15 15.30 -16.98
CA LEU A 87 3.54 15.44 -17.41
C LEU A 87 3.82 14.55 -18.62
#